data_AF-A0A914N955-F1
#
_entry.id   AF-A0A914N955-F1
#
_cell.length_a   1.000
_cell.length_b   1.000
_cell.length_c   1.000
_cell.angle_alpha   90.00
_cell.angle_beta   90.00
_cell.angle_gamma   90.00
#
_symmetry.space_group_name_H-M   'P 1'
#
loop_
_entity.id
_entity.type
_entity.pdbx_description
1 polymer ?
#
loop_
_entity_poly.entity_id
_entity_poly.type
_entity_poly.pdbx_seq_one_letter_code
_entity_poly.pdbx_strand_id
1 'polypeptide(L)'
;MELISKKTCVSFVNIYKNFKKYNRKDHLTIVNAPGCRSAIGRNPGQNFLRLELGQIKLNTKTKMLVRKTCVKRRIVLHELLHLLGLFHEHQRSDRDKYLKINYKNIRKGKKINFVRVENDVTWGLPYNYDSIMNYRVNAFAKNPKNLTIKIRNGNRLCKIGMGTHEHASELDFLLVNLLYNCPGVEKMVDNFVDKHYLTKPSKHHHNHPHHHQHKTPKSNELKLIEKSLENELKEWNKNEINNKLNKNKIKRKSKKNKRNKNKKQKKKKKGQRNRKKV
;
A
#
# COMPACT_ATOMS: atom_id res chain seq x y z
N MET A 1 -3.57 -4.21 13.59
CA MET A 1 -3.60 -2.77 13.90
C MET A 1 -2.42 -2.39 14.77
N GLU A 2 -2.30 -2.90 15.99
CA GLU A 2 -1.15 -2.61 16.88
C GLU A 2 0.22 -2.84 16.24
N LEU A 3 0.40 -3.96 15.51
CA LEU A 3 1.64 -4.22 14.77
C LEU A 3 2.00 -3.09 13.80
N ILE A 4 1.02 -2.57 13.06
CA ILE A 4 1.23 -1.45 12.13
C ILE A 4 1.61 -0.20 12.93
N SER A 5 0.89 0.11 14.01
CA SER A 5 1.20 1.25 14.88
C SER A 5 2.56 1.17 15.56
N LYS A 6 3.08 -0.04 15.78
CA LYS A 6 4.43 -0.27 16.34
C LYS A 6 5.53 -0.11 15.29
N LYS A 7 5.24 -0.47 14.04
CA LYS A 7 6.22 -0.49 12.93
C LYS A 7 6.17 0.77 12.06
N THR A 8 5.16 1.61 12.26
CA THR A 8 4.93 2.83 11.49
C THR A 8 4.38 3.94 12.38
N CYS A 9 4.27 5.16 11.85
CA CYS A 9 3.61 6.27 12.54
C CYS A 9 2.06 6.24 12.42
N VAL A 10 1.49 5.26 11.72
CA VAL A 10 0.04 5.16 11.52
C VAL A 10 -0.63 4.53 12.74
N SER A 11 -1.66 5.19 13.28
CA SER A 11 -2.46 4.67 14.40
C SER A 11 -3.91 4.41 14.01
N PHE A 12 -4.50 3.39 14.63
CA PHE A 12 -5.92 3.08 14.51
C PHE A 12 -6.63 3.50 15.79
N VAL A 13 -7.67 4.32 15.66
CA VAL A 13 -8.42 4.85 16.81
C VAL A 13 -9.88 4.48 16.71
N ASN A 14 -10.46 4.00 17.81
CA ASN A 14 -11.89 3.76 17.88
C ASN A 14 -12.65 5.09 17.90
N ILE A 15 -13.34 5.38 16.80
CA ILE A 15 -14.08 6.63 16.60
C ILE A 15 -15.28 6.78 17.53
N TYR A 16 -15.91 5.68 17.95
CA TYR A 16 -17.04 5.71 18.88
C TYR A 16 -16.61 6.12 20.28
N LYS A 17 -15.40 5.71 20.70
CA LYS A 17 -14.80 6.14 21.97
C LYS A 17 -14.23 7.56 21.93
N ASN A 18 -14.06 8.16 20.75
CA ASN A 18 -13.36 9.44 20.57
C ASN A 18 -14.13 10.43 19.68
N PHE A 19 -15.47 10.37 19.71
CA PHE A 19 -16.34 11.08 18.77
C PHE A 19 -16.22 12.61 18.81
N LYS A 20 -15.75 13.20 19.92
CA LYS A 20 -15.50 14.64 20.05
C LYS A 20 -14.22 15.09 19.33
N LYS A 21 -13.24 14.20 19.18
CA LYS A 21 -11.89 14.52 18.66
C LYS A 21 -11.76 14.23 17.16
N TYR A 22 -12.41 13.19 16.65
CA TYR A 22 -12.23 12.75 15.27
C TYR A 22 -13.49 12.93 14.43
N ASN A 23 -13.34 13.57 13.28
CA ASN A 23 -14.39 13.74 12.29
C ASN A 23 -14.74 12.37 11.67
N ARG A 24 -16.02 11.98 11.72
CA ARG A 24 -16.50 10.68 11.22
C ARG A 24 -16.65 10.62 9.70
N LYS A 25 -16.35 11.70 8.97
CA LYS A 25 -16.59 11.77 7.53
C LYS A 25 -15.91 10.63 6.78
N ASP A 26 -14.63 10.39 7.04
CA ASP A 26 -13.89 9.29 6.44
C ASP A 26 -13.41 8.34 7.54
N HIS A 27 -13.89 7.11 7.54
CA HIS A 27 -13.56 6.14 8.58
C HIS A 27 -13.56 4.71 8.03
N LEU A 28 -12.82 3.83 8.71
CA LEU A 28 -12.85 2.40 8.47
C LEU A 28 -14.02 1.76 9.23
N THR A 29 -14.79 0.92 8.54
CA THR A 29 -15.78 0.02 9.14
C THR A 29 -15.39 -1.42 8.84
N ILE A 30 -15.28 -2.23 9.87
CA ILE A 30 -14.99 -3.65 9.74
C ILE A 30 -16.32 -4.40 9.72
N VAL A 31 -16.55 -5.22 8.70
CA VAL A 31 -17.82 -5.92 8.50
C VAL A 31 -17.59 -7.40 8.19
N ASN A 32 -18.48 -8.25 8.69
CA ASN A 32 -18.58 -9.64 8.25
C ASN A 32 -19.35 -9.69 6.91
N ALA A 33 -18.64 -9.94 5.83
CA ALA A 33 -19.20 -10.04 4.48
C ALA A 33 -18.40 -11.07 3.65
N PRO A 34 -18.96 -11.63 2.56
CA PRO A 34 -18.27 -12.63 1.76
C PRO A 34 -16.91 -12.17 1.22
N GLY A 35 -15.90 -13.03 1.35
CA GLY A 35 -14.53 -12.77 0.94
C GLY A 35 -13.72 -11.89 1.89
N CYS A 36 -12.46 -11.70 1.54
CA CYS A 36 -11.51 -10.84 2.23
C CYS A 36 -11.20 -9.70 1.27
N ARG A 37 -11.52 -8.45 1.66
CA ARG A 37 -11.28 -7.28 0.80
C ARG A 37 -11.27 -5.97 1.57
N SER A 38 -10.34 -5.11 1.22
CA SER A 38 -10.38 -3.67 1.49
C SER A 38 -10.37 -2.86 0.19
N ALA A 39 -10.79 -1.61 0.26
CA ALA A 39 -10.41 -0.61 -0.73
C ALA A 39 -8.91 -0.28 -0.58
N ILE A 40 -8.33 0.30 -1.62
CA ILE A 40 -6.93 0.75 -1.61
C ILE A 40 -6.90 2.22 -1.23
N GLY A 41 -6.19 2.56 -0.16
CA GLY A 41 -6.06 3.92 0.34
C GLY A 41 -7.35 4.49 0.97
N ARG A 42 -7.32 5.81 1.23
CA ARG A 42 -8.43 6.57 1.82
C ARG A 42 -9.41 7.03 0.75
N ASN A 43 -10.59 6.42 0.69
CA ASN A 43 -11.71 6.96 -0.07
C ASN A 43 -12.57 7.90 0.80
N PRO A 44 -13.21 8.93 0.22
CA PRO A 44 -14.18 9.73 0.96
C PRO A 44 -15.33 8.87 1.49
N GLY A 45 -15.77 9.10 2.73
CA GLY A 45 -16.85 8.36 3.35
C GLY A 45 -16.41 7.09 4.09
N GLN A 46 -17.35 6.15 4.20
CA GLN A 46 -17.14 4.89 4.89
C GLN A 46 -16.33 3.93 4.01
N ASN A 47 -15.14 3.55 4.48
CA ASN A 47 -14.30 2.52 3.86
C ASN A 47 -14.56 1.20 4.55
N PHE A 48 -14.77 0.13 3.79
CA PHE A 48 -15.11 -1.18 4.35
C PHE A 48 -13.91 -2.12 4.32
N LEU A 49 -13.57 -2.67 5.49
CA LEU A 49 -12.73 -3.85 5.62
C LEU A 49 -13.64 -5.06 5.79
N ARG A 50 -13.78 -5.84 4.73
CA ARG A 50 -14.63 -7.04 4.70
C ARG A 50 -13.82 -8.25 5.14
N LEU A 51 -14.27 -8.91 6.20
CA LEU A 51 -13.65 -10.10 6.75
C LEU A 51 -14.71 -11.18 6.96
N GLU A 52 -14.81 -12.12 6.02
CA GLU A 52 -15.68 -13.29 6.16
C GLU A 52 -15.28 -14.13 7.39
N LEU A 53 -16.17 -14.27 8.37
CA LEU A 53 -15.92 -15.10 9.57
C LEU A 53 -15.79 -16.60 9.24
N GLY A 54 -16.33 -16.99 8.08
CA GLY A 54 -16.26 -18.33 7.54
C GLY A 54 -17.35 -19.24 8.08
N GLN A 55 -17.81 -20.14 7.21
CA GLN A 55 -18.67 -21.26 7.55
C GLN A 55 -17.85 -22.54 7.52
N ILE A 56 -18.19 -23.49 8.39
CA ILE A 56 -17.64 -24.85 8.33
C ILE A 56 -18.29 -25.54 7.13
N LYS A 57 -17.46 -26.05 6.21
CA LYS A 57 -17.93 -26.78 5.02
C LYS A 57 -17.18 -28.08 4.88
N LEU A 58 -17.89 -29.14 4.48
CA LEU A 58 -17.25 -30.39 4.10
C LEU A 58 -16.49 -30.19 2.79
N ASN A 59 -15.19 -30.43 2.82
CA ASN A 59 -14.42 -30.60 1.61
C ASN A 59 -14.68 -32.02 1.09
N THR A 60 -15.53 -32.14 0.07
CA THR A 60 -15.95 -33.45 -0.49
C THR A 60 -14.78 -34.27 -1.05
N LYS A 61 -13.67 -33.64 -1.42
CA LYS A 61 -12.48 -34.34 -1.93
C LYS A 61 -11.64 -34.96 -0.80
N THR A 62 -11.52 -34.26 0.33
CA THR A 62 -10.69 -34.72 1.45
C THR A 62 -11.52 -35.35 2.57
N LYS A 63 -12.86 -35.31 2.48
CA LYS A 63 -13.82 -35.68 3.53
C LYS A 63 -13.56 -34.98 4.88
N MET A 64 -12.90 -33.82 4.87
CA MET A 64 -12.61 -33.04 6.07
C MET A 64 -13.50 -31.80 6.17
N LEU A 65 -13.90 -31.44 7.38
CA LEU A 65 -14.51 -30.14 7.66
C LEU A 65 -13.45 -29.04 7.58
N VAL A 66 -13.67 -28.05 6.72
CA VAL A 66 -12.78 -26.91 6.54
C VAL A 66 -13.56 -25.64 6.82
N ARG A 67 -13.02 -24.79 7.70
CA ARG A 67 -13.53 -23.43 7.91
C ARG A 67 -12.70 -22.45 7.10
N LYS A 68 -13.32 -21.84 6.09
CA LYS A 68 -12.68 -20.79 5.29
C LYS A 68 -13.00 -19.42 5.90
N THR A 69 -12.04 -18.82 6.59
CA THR A 69 -12.20 -17.51 7.26
C THR A 69 -11.14 -16.51 6.82
N CYS A 70 -11.50 -15.23 6.79
CA CYS A 70 -10.62 -14.09 6.60
C CYS A 70 -10.04 -13.56 7.92
N VAL A 71 -10.56 -14.01 9.07
CA VAL A 71 -10.08 -13.58 10.39
C VAL A 71 -8.85 -14.38 10.78
N LYS A 72 -7.79 -14.20 9.99
CA LYS A 72 -6.44 -14.70 10.23
C LYS A 72 -5.50 -13.52 10.25
N ARG A 73 -4.52 -13.51 11.17
CA ARG A 73 -3.58 -12.40 11.34
C ARG A 73 -2.98 -11.94 10.00
N ARG A 74 -2.48 -12.88 9.18
CA ARG A 74 -1.93 -12.60 7.85
C ARG A 74 -2.91 -11.89 6.93
N ILE A 75 -4.15 -12.38 6.83
CA ILE A 75 -5.17 -11.83 5.94
C ILE A 75 -5.60 -10.44 6.41
N VAL A 76 -5.89 -10.28 7.71
CA VAL A 76 -6.26 -8.98 8.28
C VAL A 76 -5.15 -7.95 8.05
N LEU A 77 -3.88 -8.35 8.22
CA LEU A 77 -2.75 -7.47 7.96
C LEU A 77 -2.66 -7.07 6.48
N HIS A 78 -2.80 -8.02 5.56
CA HIS A 78 -2.84 -7.76 4.11
C HIS A 78 -3.94 -6.75 3.73
N GLU A 79 -5.17 -6.96 4.20
CA GLU A 79 -6.28 -6.05 3.88
C GLU A 79 -6.11 -4.67 4.52
N LEU A 80 -5.50 -4.60 5.72
CA LEU A 80 -5.15 -3.31 6.32
C LEU A 80 -4.06 -2.59 5.54
N LEU A 81 -3.08 -3.30 4.96
CA LEU A 81 -2.06 -2.68 4.10
C LEU A 81 -2.66 -2.14 2.80
N HIS A 82 -3.67 -2.82 2.22
CA HIS A 82 -4.48 -2.25 1.14
C HIS A 82 -5.13 -0.94 1.57
N LEU A 83 -5.79 -0.91 2.73
CA LEU A 83 -6.40 0.32 3.26
C LEU A 83 -5.39 1.47 3.40
N LEU A 84 -4.13 1.16 3.72
CA LEU A 84 -3.03 2.12 3.82
C LEU A 84 -2.43 2.53 2.47
N GLY A 85 -2.96 2.01 1.36
CA GLY A 85 -2.60 2.43 0.01
C GLY A 85 -1.68 1.47 -0.72
N LEU A 86 -1.32 0.31 -0.14
CA LEU A 86 -0.49 -0.66 -0.86
C LEU A 86 -1.31 -1.41 -1.90
N PHE A 87 -0.80 -1.48 -3.12
CA PHE A 87 -1.30 -2.42 -4.13
C PHE A 87 -0.67 -3.80 -3.91
N HIS A 88 -1.10 -4.80 -4.68
CA HIS A 88 -0.34 -6.06 -4.69
C HIS A 88 1.04 -5.83 -5.32
N GLU A 89 2.06 -6.45 -4.74
CA GLU A 89 3.45 -6.27 -5.18
C GLU A 89 3.64 -6.66 -6.66
N HIS A 90 2.93 -7.70 -7.14
CA HIS A 90 3.00 -8.11 -8.55
C HIS A 90 2.36 -7.11 -9.52
N GLN A 91 1.67 -6.07 -9.02
CA GLN A 91 1.08 -5.02 -9.84
C GLN A 91 2.01 -3.82 -10.03
N ARG A 92 3.21 -3.80 -9.43
CA ARG A 92 4.18 -2.74 -9.66
C ARG A 92 4.45 -2.48 -11.14
N SER A 93 4.74 -1.23 -11.48
CA SER A 93 5.04 -0.79 -12.84
C SER A 93 6.27 -1.53 -13.44
N ASP A 94 7.27 -1.80 -12.59
CA ASP A 94 8.53 -2.47 -12.91
C ASP A 94 8.50 -4.01 -12.78
N ARG A 95 7.35 -4.60 -12.42
CA ARG A 95 7.24 -6.04 -12.08
C ARG A 95 7.74 -6.98 -13.17
N ASP A 96 7.71 -6.58 -14.44
CA ASP A 96 8.16 -7.42 -15.56
C ASP A 96 9.69 -7.58 -15.64
N LYS A 97 10.47 -6.81 -14.88
CA LYS A 97 11.90 -7.07 -14.65
C LYS A 97 12.12 -8.31 -13.79
N TYR A 98 11.19 -8.56 -12.86
CA TYR A 98 11.27 -9.58 -11.82
C TYR A 98 10.39 -10.79 -12.10
N LEU A 99 9.28 -10.61 -12.83
CA LEU A 99 8.25 -11.60 -13.05
C LEU A 99 7.90 -11.74 -14.54
N LYS A 100 7.32 -12.89 -14.88
CA LYS A 100 6.65 -13.15 -16.15
C LYS A 100 5.27 -13.72 -15.85
N ILE A 101 4.23 -13.01 -16.29
CA ILE A 101 2.84 -13.47 -16.15
C ILE A 101 2.50 -14.43 -17.29
N ASN A 102 2.06 -15.64 -16.96
CA ASN A 102 1.60 -16.62 -17.94
C ASN A 102 0.08 -16.53 -18.12
N TYR A 103 -0.34 -15.59 -18.98
CA TYR A 103 -1.76 -15.34 -19.25
C TYR A 103 -2.54 -16.54 -19.82
N LYS A 104 -1.87 -17.51 -20.44
CA LYS A 104 -2.52 -18.75 -20.95
C LYS A 104 -3.01 -19.64 -19.80
N ASN A 105 -2.33 -19.59 -18.66
CA ASN A 105 -2.65 -20.38 -17.45
C ASN A 105 -3.73 -19.73 -16.57
N ILE A 106 -4.10 -18.47 -16.80
CA ILE A 106 -5.07 -17.73 -15.97
C ILE A 106 -6.51 -18.07 -16.39
N ARG A 107 -7.40 -18.30 -15.42
CA ARG A 107 -8.84 -18.53 -15.66
C ARG A 107 -9.48 -17.39 -16.47
N LYS A 108 -10.45 -17.73 -17.34
CA LYS A 108 -11.24 -16.74 -18.10
C LYS A 108 -11.85 -15.72 -17.12
N GLY A 109 -11.78 -14.43 -17.47
CA GLY A 109 -12.27 -13.33 -16.64
C GLY A 109 -11.38 -12.93 -15.45
N LYS A 110 -10.21 -13.56 -15.23
CA LYS A 110 -9.30 -13.24 -14.11
C LYS A 110 -8.01 -12.53 -14.51
N LYS A 111 -7.80 -12.26 -15.80
CA LYS A 111 -6.62 -11.56 -16.32
C LYS A 111 -6.50 -10.12 -15.77
N ILE A 112 -7.62 -9.46 -15.48
CA ILE A 112 -7.65 -8.10 -14.92
C ILE A 112 -6.91 -7.99 -13.58
N ASN A 113 -6.85 -9.07 -12.79
CA ASN A 113 -6.15 -9.09 -11.49
C ASN A 113 -4.62 -9.04 -11.62
N PHE A 114 -4.09 -9.11 -12.84
CA PHE A 114 -2.65 -9.06 -13.14
C PHE A 114 -2.27 -7.78 -13.90
N VAL A 115 -3.20 -6.83 -14.05
CA VAL A 115 -2.90 -5.52 -14.62
C VAL A 115 -1.98 -4.76 -13.66
N ARG A 116 -0.95 -4.14 -14.24
CA ARG A 116 -0.02 -3.26 -13.51
C ARG A 116 -0.72 -1.96 -13.16
N VAL A 117 -0.34 -1.37 -12.04
CA VAL A 117 -0.72 -0.01 -11.69
C VAL A 117 0.13 0.93 -12.54
N GLU A 118 -0.54 1.77 -13.34
CA GLU A 118 0.14 2.81 -14.10
C GLU A 118 0.59 3.92 -13.16
N ASN A 119 1.78 4.49 -13.40
CA ASN A 119 2.37 5.54 -12.57
C ASN A 119 2.55 5.17 -11.09
N ASP A 120 2.72 3.87 -10.81
CA ASP A 120 3.10 3.42 -9.47
C ASP A 120 4.46 4.00 -9.06
N VAL A 121 4.56 4.41 -7.80
CA VAL A 121 5.79 4.96 -7.22
C VAL A 121 6.47 3.82 -6.46
N THR A 122 7.52 3.28 -7.05
CA THR A 122 8.31 2.19 -6.44
C THR A 122 9.23 2.70 -5.34
N TRP A 123 9.40 4.01 -5.22
CA TRP A 123 10.30 4.67 -4.29
C TRP A 123 11.70 4.09 -4.37
N GLY A 124 12.19 3.79 -5.58
CA GLY A 124 13.46 3.08 -5.81
C GLY A 124 13.67 1.75 -5.04
N LEU A 125 12.68 1.24 -4.30
CA LEU A 125 12.82 0.04 -3.48
C LEU A 125 12.85 -1.22 -4.36
N PRO A 126 13.64 -2.24 -4.00
CA PRO A 126 13.67 -3.49 -4.75
C PRO A 126 12.32 -4.19 -4.74
N TYR A 127 12.09 -5.02 -5.75
CA TYR A 127 10.93 -5.91 -5.76
C TYR A 127 10.99 -6.86 -4.57
N ASN A 128 9.92 -6.86 -3.78
CA ASN A 128 9.87 -7.59 -2.52
C ASN A 128 9.15 -8.93 -2.68
N TYR A 129 9.87 -10.00 -2.97
CA TYR A 129 9.28 -11.35 -3.12
C TYR A 129 8.62 -11.87 -1.84
N ASP A 130 9.08 -11.40 -0.67
CA ASP A 130 8.57 -11.80 0.64
C ASP A 130 7.40 -10.94 1.11
N SER A 131 6.97 -9.96 0.30
CA SER A 131 5.83 -9.11 0.61
C SER A 131 4.60 -9.96 0.88
N ILE A 132 3.90 -9.65 1.97
CA ILE A 132 2.57 -10.19 2.26
C ILE A 132 1.54 -9.78 1.19
N MET A 133 1.87 -8.76 0.38
CA MET A 133 1.07 -8.25 -0.73
C MET A 133 1.30 -9.00 -2.04
N ASN A 134 2.21 -9.98 -2.11
CA ASN A 134 2.34 -10.83 -3.29
C ASN A 134 1.20 -11.83 -3.43
N TYR A 135 0.81 -12.07 -4.68
CA TYR A 135 0.07 -13.26 -5.03
C TYR A 135 0.94 -14.52 -4.95
N ARG A 136 0.28 -15.64 -4.65
CA ARG A 136 0.87 -16.96 -4.87
C ARG A 136 1.17 -17.16 -6.35
N VAL A 137 2.24 -17.91 -6.64
CA VAL A 137 2.70 -18.18 -8.01
C VAL A 137 1.67 -18.86 -8.92
N ASN A 138 0.67 -19.55 -8.35
CA ASN A 138 -0.44 -20.20 -9.07
C ASN A 138 -1.79 -19.49 -8.87
N ALA A 139 -1.80 -18.25 -8.39
CA ALA A 139 -3.03 -17.49 -8.17
C ALA A 139 -3.88 -17.44 -9.46
N PHE A 140 -5.18 -17.70 -9.32
CA PHE A 140 -6.15 -17.71 -10.43
C PHE A 140 -5.83 -18.67 -11.59
N ALA A 141 -4.99 -19.69 -11.37
CA ALA A 141 -4.69 -20.70 -12.38
C ALA A 141 -5.93 -21.50 -12.79
N LYS A 142 -6.01 -21.89 -14.08
CA LYS A 142 -7.02 -22.85 -14.58
C LYS A 142 -6.83 -24.22 -13.93
N ASN A 143 -5.59 -24.68 -13.87
CA ASN A 143 -5.16 -25.86 -13.14
C ASN A 143 -4.28 -25.42 -11.96
N PRO A 144 -4.60 -25.77 -10.70
CA PRO A 144 -3.80 -25.37 -9.53
C PRO A 144 -2.32 -25.76 -9.58
N LYS A 145 -1.95 -26.77 -10.38
CA LYS A 145 -0.56 -27.21 -10.57
C LYS A 145 0.24 -26.29 -11.50
N ASN A 146 -0.43 -25.42 -12.27
CA ASN A 146 0.21 -24.55 -13.24
C ASN A 146 0.53 -23.17 -12.64
N LEU A 147 1.72 -22.65 -12.94
CA LEU A 147 2.12 -21.31 -12.53
C LEU A 147 1.47 -20.25 -13.43
N THR A 148 0.87 -19.23 -12.80
CA THR A 148 0.42 -18.00 -13.47
C THR A 148 1.45 -16.88 -13.36
N ILE A 149 2.32 -16.93 -12.35
CA ILE A 149 3.45 -16.00 -12.15
C ILE A 149 4.74 -16.82 -12.13
N LYS A 150 5.68 -16.49 -13.03
CA LYS A 150 7.03 -17.06 -13.07
C LYS A 150 8.03 -15.99 -12.64
N ILE A 151 8.86 -16.28 -11.65
CA ILE A 151 9.96 -15.40 -11.25
C ILE A 151 11.09 -15.46 -12.30
N ARG A 152 11.54 -14.29 -12.77
CA ARG A 152 12.69 -14.13 -13.67
C ARG A 152 13.97 -14.19 -12.84
N ASN A 153 14.90 -15.06 -13.25
CA ASN A 153 16.24 -15.19 -12.68
C ASN A 153 16.32 -15.46 -11.16
N GLY A 154 15.22 -15.88 -10.54
CA GLY A 154 15.13 -16.08 -9.09
C GLY A 154 15.70 -17.41 -8.61
N ASN A 155 16.32 -17.34 -7.43
CA ASN A 155 16.75 -18.49 -6.63
C ASN A 155 15.58 -19.46 -6.42
N ARG A 156 15.83 -20.78 -6.45
CA ARG A 156 14.78 -21.82 -6.41
C ARG A 156 13.87 -21.70 -5.18
N LEU A 157 14.40 -21.16 -4.07
CA LEU A 157 13.67 -20.90 -2.82
C LEU A 157 12.60 -19.80 -2.94
N CYS A 158 12.87 -18.70 -3.64
CA CYS A 158 11.89 -17.63 -3.88
C CYS A 158 10.68 -18.13 -4.70
N LYS A 159 10.87 -19.15 -5.54
CA LYS A 159 9.77 -19.77 -6.31
C LYS A 159 8.78 -20.53 -5.43
N ILE A 160 9.21 -21.01 -4.25
CA ILE A 160 8.40 -21.88 -3.39
C ILE A 160 7.59 -21.06 -2.36
N GLY A 161 8.08 -19.88 -1.93
CA GLY A 161 7.47 -19.08 -0.85
C GLY A 161 6.63 -17.86 -1.24
N MET A 162 6.75 -17.34 -2.47
CA MET A 162 6.07 -16.08 -2.84
C MET A 162 4.55 -16.18 -2.65
N GLY A 163 3.98 -15.24 -1.89
CA GLY A 163 2.55 -15.20 -1.54
C GLY A 163 2.10 -16.22 -0.48
N THR A 164 3.03 -16.87 0.22
CA THR A 164 2.74 -17.77 1.35
C THR A 164 3.19 -17.24 2.71
N HIS A 165 3.82 -16.07 2.77
CA HIS A 165 4.36 -15.50 4.01
C HIS A 165 3.26 -15.14 5.02
N GLU A 166 3.42 -15.58 6.27
CA GLU A 166 2.46 -15.31 7.37
C GLU A 166 2.64 -13.93 8.04
N HIS A 167 3.68 -13.19 7.65
CA HIS A 167 4.04 -11.91 8.21
C HIS A 167 4.30 -10.88 7.12
N ALA A 168 4.06 -9.61 7.42
CA ALA A 168 4.52 -8.50 6.59
C ALA A 168 6.04 -8.35 6.74
N SER A 169 6.70 -8.15 5.62
CA SER A 169 8.13 -7.92 5.53
C SER A 169 8.53 -6.53 6.06
N GLU A 170 9.83 -6.31 6.25
CA GLU A 170 10.38 -5.01 6.60
C GLU A 170 10.05 -3.95 5.54
N LEU A 171 10.14 -4.33 4.25
CA LEU A 171 9.81 -3.46 3.11
C LEU A 171 8.33 -3.08 3.04
N ASP A 172 7.40 -3.97 3.46
CA ASP A 172 5.97 -3.62 3.52
C ASP A 172 5.71 -2.45 4.48
N PHE A 173 6.37 -2.46 5.65
CA PHE A 173 6.25 -1.38 6.63
C PHE A 173 7.03 -0.13 6.20
N LEU A 174 8.21 -0.29 5.60
CA LEU A 174 8.99 0.84 5.08
C LEU A 174 8.20 1.61 4.01
N LEU A 175 7.51 0.91 3.11
CA LEU A 175 6.67 1.54 2.10
C LEU A 175 5.50 2.32 2.72
N VAL A 176 4.87 1.81 3.78
CA VAL A 176 3.87 2.58 4.54
C VAL A 176 4.50 3.82 5.19
N ASN A 177 5.69 3.68 5.77
CA ASN A 177 6.40 4.83 6.37
C ASN A 177 6.72 5.92 5.35
N LEU A 178 7.11 5.54 4.13
CA LEU A 178 7.34 6.46 3.01
C LEU A 178 6.05 7.16 2.58
N LEU A 179 4.97 6.39 2.35
CA LEU A 179 3.67 6.93 1.92
C LEU A 179 3.08 7.93 2.92
N TYR A 180 3.31 7.72 4.22
CA TYR A 180 2.79 8.57 5.29
C TYR A 180 3.81 9.59 5.82
N ASN A 181 5.00 9.66 5.23
CA ASN A 181 6.10 10.54 5.65
C ASN A 181 6.37 10.45 7.15
N CYS A 182 6.51 9.21 7.63
CA CYS A 182 6.73 8.96 9.04
C CYS A 182 8.08 9.53 9.51
N PRO A 183 8.17 10.05 10.75
CA PRO A 183 9.42 10.59 11.27
C PRO A 183 10.57 9.56 11.22
N GLY A 184 11.73 10.00 10.73
CA GLY A 184 12.92 9.15 10.64
C GLY A 184 12.92 8.13 9.50
N VAL A 185 11.97 8.22 8.55
CA VAL A 185 11.90 7.29 7.41
C VAL A 185 13.18 7.29 6.56
N GLU A 186 13.85 8.44 6.40
CA GLU A 186 15.13 8.55 5.69
C GLU A 186 16.18 7.60 6.30
N LYS A 187 16.38 7.65 7.62
CA LYS A 187 17.28 6.73 8.34
C LYS A 187 16.87 5.27 8.20
N MET A 188 15.56 4.98 8.11
CA MET A 188 15.08 3.61 7.90
C MET A 188 15.45 3.10 6.50
N VAL A 189 15.36 3.97 5.49
CA VAL A 189 15.82 3.67 4.12
C VAL A 189 17.33 3.45 4.12
N ASP A 190 18.11 4.36 4.73
CA ASP A 190 19.57 4.24 4.80
C ASP A 190 20.00 2.93 5.46
N ASN A 191 19.44 2.61 6.64
CA ASN A 191 19.71 1.35 7.33
C ASN A 191 19.35 0.11 6.50
N PHE A 192 18.23 0.17 5.75
CA PHE A 192 17.85 -0.92 4.86
C PHE A 192 18.87 -1.08 3.73
N VAL A 193 19.31 0.04 3.13
CA VAL A 193 20.31 0.02 2.06
C VAL A 193 21.64 -0.52 2.57
N ASP A 194 22.12 -0.03 3.72
CA ASP A 194 23.36 -0.49 4.34
C ASP A 194 23.35 -2.00 4.58
N LYS A 195 22.28 -2.47 5.23
CA LYS A 195 22.09 -3.87 5.61
C LYS A 195 22.04 -4.82 4.41
N HIS A 196 21.40 -4.41 3.31
CA HIS A 196 21.12 -5.31 2.19
C HIS A 196 22.04 -5.12 0.97
N TYR A 197 22.73 -3.98 0.86
CA TYR A 197 23.49 -3.63 -0.32
C TYR A 197 24.97 -3.27 -0.06
N LEU A 198 25.30 -2.74 1.13
CA LEU A 198 26.65 -2.22 1.39
C LEU A 198 27.48 -3.14 2.30
N THR A 199 26.86 -3.99 3.12
CA THR A 199 27.60 -4.99 3.88
C THR A 199 28.17 -6.08 2.94
N LYS A 200 29.50 -6.15 2.83
CA LYS A 200 30.20 -7.27 2.17
C LYS A 200 29.92 -8.56 2.97
N PRO A 201 29.73 -9.73 2.31
CA PRO A 201 29.55 -10.98 3.03
C PRO A 201 30.80 -11.28 3.87
N SER A 202 30.64 -11.31 5.19
CA SER A 202 31.67 -11.76 6.12
C SER A 202 31.96 -13.24 5.87
N LYS A 203 33.23 -13.57 5.65
CA LYS A 203 33.72 -14.94 5.49
C LYS A 203 33.87 -15.63 6.85
N HIS A 204 32.82 -15.83 7.65
CA HIS A 204 32.92 -16.76 8.79
C HIS A 204 31.60 -17.51 9.05
N HIS A 205 31.76 -18.82 9.28
CA HIS A 205 30.74 -19.82 9.52
C HIS A 205 29.80 -19.50 10.70
N HIS A 206 28.51 -19.82 10.57
CA HIS A 206 27.83 -20.87 11.36
C HIS A 206 26.37 -21.05 10.90
N ASN A 207 25.89 -22.29 11.02
CA ASN A 207 24.62 -22.81 10.54
C ASN A 207 23.39 -22.05 11.06
N HIS A 208 22.67 -21.36 10.17
CA HIS A 208 21.25 -21.04 10.34
C HIS A 208 20.57 -20.97 8.96
N PRO A 209 19.54 -21.77 8.66
CA PRO A 209 19.02 -21.90 7.31
C PRO A 209 17.91 -20.87 7.01
N HIS A 210 18.15 -19.56 7.15
CA HIS A 210 17.11 -18.56 6.82
C HIS A 210 17.56 -17.22 6.22
N HIS A 211 18.83 -17.02 5.87
CA HIS A 211 19.24 -15.78 5.19
C HIS A 211 19.46 -15.97 3.69
N HIS A 212 18.54 -15.41 2.90
CA HIS A 212 18.62 -15.33 1.45
C HIS A 212 19.74 -14.37 1.02
N GLN A 213 20.76 -14.90 0.36
CA GLN A 213 21.73 -14.09 -0.38
C GLN A 213 21.04 -13.51 -1.62
N HIS A 214 20.70 -12.22 -1.56
CA HIS A 214 20.51 -11.40 -2.74
C HIS A 214 21.87 -11.25 -3.42
N LYS A 215 21.96 -11.45 -4.74
CA LYS A 215 23.16 -11.05 -5.49
C LYS A 215 23.34 -9.55 -5.29
N THR A 216 24.48 -9.15 -4.75
CA THR A 216 24.88 -7.75 -4.60
C THR A 216 24.79 -7.05 -5.97
N PRO A 217 24.05 -5.93 -6.09
CA PRO A 217 24.09 -5.11 -7.29
C PRO A 217 25.52 -4.62 -7.49
N LYS A 218 25.98 -4.56 -8.74
CA LYS A 218 27.30 -3.98 -9.05
C LYS A 218 27.31 -2.53 -8.54
N SER A 219 28.44 -1.99 -8.07
CA SER A 219 28.48 -0.66 -7.40
C SER A 219 27.87 0.48 -8.23
N ASN A 220 27.87 0.38 -9.56
CA ASN A 220 27.23 1.34 -10.46
C ASN A 220 25.69 1.27 -10.40
N GLU A 221 25.11 0.11 -10.13
CA GLU A 221 23.67 -0.12 -9.99
C GLU A 221 23.15 0.41 -8.64
N LEU A 222 23.97 0.34 -7.57
CA LEU A 222 23.68 0.98 -6.28
C LEU A 222 23.62 2.50 -6.39
N LYS A 223 24.61 3.11 -7.05
CA LYS A 223 24.60 4.56 -7.32
C LYS A 223 23.40 5.00 -8.17
N LEU A 224 22.94 4.14 -9.08
CA LEU A 224 21.73 4.39 -9.88
C LEU A 224 20.46 4.30 -9.02
N ILE A 225 20.38 3.34 -8.09
CA ILE A 225 19.26 3.18 -7.16
C ILE A 225 19.22 4.36 -6.17
N GLU A 226 20.35 4.72 -5.54
CA GLU A 226 20.46 5.89 -4.66
C GLU A 226 20.08 7.18 -5.38
N LYS A 227 20.59 7.39 -6.60
CA LYS A 227 20.24 8.57 -7.41
C LYS A 227 18.76 8.56 -7.83
N SER A 228 18.18 7.41 -8.13
CA SER A 228 16.74 7.28 -8.43
C SER A 228 15.89 7.59 -7.19
N LEU A 229 16.27 7.04 -6.04
CA LEU A 229 15.65 7.28 -4.73
C LEU A 229 15.68 8.77 -4.38
N GLU A 230 16.83 9.40 -4.45
CA GLU A 230 16.99 10.83 -4.18
C GLU A 230 16.16 11.69 -5.14
N ASN A 231 16.14 11.35 -6.44
CA ASN A 231 15.39 12.10 -7.42
C ASN A 231 13.88 11.95 -7.22
N GLU A 232 13.40 10.75 -6.93
CA GLU A 232 11.99 10.48 -6.61
C GLU A 232 11.57 11.18 -5.31
N LEU A 233 12.41 11.17 -4.27
CA LEU A 233 12.18 11.91 -3.02
C LEU A 233 12.16 13.43 -3.24
N LYS A 234 13.08 13.96 -4.05
CA LYS A 234 13.14 15.40 -4.41
C LYS A 234 11.92 15.82 -5.20
N GLU A 235 11.52 15.05 -6.20
CA GLU A 235 10.32 15.33 -7.00
C GLU A 235 9.03 15.18 -6.18
N TRP A 236 8.94 14.17 -5.30
CA TRP A 236 7.82 14.02 -4.40
C TRP A 236 7.70 15.20 -3.42
N ASN A 237 8.82 15.62 -2.81
CA ASN A 237 8.85 16.78 -1.91
C ASN A 237 8.45 18.08 -2.63
N LYS A 238 8.94 18.30 -3.86
CA LYS A 238 8.51 19.43 -4.70
C LYS A 238 7.01 19.38 -4.99
N ASN A 239 6.48 18.21 -5.32
CA ASN A 239 5.06 18.01 -5.62
C ASN A 239 4.17 18.20 -4.37
N GLU A 240 4.60 17.76 -3.20
CA GLU A 240 3.93 18.03 -1.92
C GLU A 240 3.93 19.52 -1.56
N ILE A 241 5.06 20.21 -1.74
CA ILE A 241 5.16 21.67 -1.54
C ILE A 241 4.24 22.40 -2.52
N ASN A 242 4.25 22.04 -3.80
CA ASN A 242 3.40 22.62 -4.84
C ASN A 242 1.91 22.35 -4.57
N ASN A 243 1.56 21.15 -4.11
CA ASN A 243 0.19 20.80 -3.72
C ASN A 243 -0.27 21.56 -2.48
N LYS A 244 0.59 21.77 -1.49
CA LYS A 244 0.32 22.62 -0.31
C LYS A 244 0.16 24.09 -0.71
N LEU A 245 1.03 24.61 -1.59
CA LEU A 245 0.94 25.97 -2.12
C LEU A 245 -0.33 26.19 -2.94
N ASN A 246 -0.71 25.25 -3.79
CA ASN A 246 -1.93 25.30 -4.58
C ASN A 246 -3.18 25.21 -3.71
N LYS A 247 -3.22 24.31 -2.72
CA LYS A 247 -4.30 24.26 -1.72
C LYS A 247 -4.41 25.59 -0.95
N ASN A 248 -3.30 26.23 -0.61
CA ASN A 248 -3.28 27.54 0.04
C ASN A 248 -3.72 28.68 -0.89
N LYS A 249 -3.33 28.68 -2.17
CA LYS A 249 -3.81 29.63 -3.20
C LYS A 249 -5.32 29.49 -3.42
N ILE A 250 -5.85 28.27 -3.50
CA ILE A 250 -7.29 27.99 -3.65
C ILE A 250 -8.06 28.47 -2.40
N LYS A 251 -7.56 28.19 -1.18
CA LYS A 251 -8.14 28.71 0.07
C LYS A 251 -8.13 30.25 0.14
N ARG A 252 -7.06 30.91 -0.32
CA ARG A 252 -6.97 32.37 -0.38
C ARG A 252 -7.96 32.97 -1.40
N LYS A 253 -8.07 32.38 -2.60
CA LYS A 253 -9.06 32.76 -3.63
C LYS A 253 -10.50 32.59 -3.12
N SER A 254 -10.82 31.48 -2.44
CA SER A 254 -12.16 31.26 -1.89
C SER A 254 -12.53 32.26 -0.79
N LYS A 255 -11.58 32.61 0.09
CA LYS A 255 -11.75 33.66 1.11
C LYS A 255 -11.96 35.05 0.48
N LYS A 256 -11.20 35.39 -0.58
CA LYS A 256 -11.35 36.66 -1.32
C LYS A 256 -12.72 36.74 -2.00
N ASN A 257 -13.18 35.66 -2.63
CA ASN A 257 -14.50 35.58 -3.25
C ASN A 257 -15.65 35.69 -2.24
N LYS A 258 -15.55 35.05 -1.06
CA LYS A 258 -16.52 35.21 0.04
C LYS A 258 -16.56 36.64 0.55
N ARG A 259 -15.41 37.29 0.77
CA ARG A 259 -15.34 38.71 1.17
C ARG A 259 -15.99 39.63 0.14
N ASN A 260 -15.75 39.40 -1.15
CA ASN A 260 -16.34 40.19 -2.23
C ASN A 260 -17.86 40.00 -2.35
N LYS A 261 -18.36 38.76 -2.19
CA LYS A 261 -19.81 38.49 -2.14
C LYS A 261 -20.47 39.19 -0.95
N ASN A 262 -19.85 39.16 0.24
CA ASN A 262 -20.36 39.85 1.43
C ASN A 262 -20.36 41.37 1.26
N LYS A 263 -19.33 41.96 0.62
CA LYS A 263 -19.30 43.39 0.30
C LYS A 263 -20.39 43.78 -0.71
N LYS A 264 -20.63 42.97 -1.74
CA LYS A 264 -21.72 43.19 -2.72
C LYS A 264 -23.11 43.08 -2.06
N GLN A 265 -23.33 42.11 -1.16
CA GLN A 265 -24.58 41.99 -0.41
C GLN A 265 -24.81 43.17 0.55
N LYS A 266 -23.76 43.65 1.24
CA LYS A 266 -23.86 44.85 2.09
C LYS A 266 -24.19 46.12 1.29
N LYS A 267 -23.62 46.29 0.08
CA LYS A 267 -23.96 47.40 -0.82
C LYS A 267 -25.41 47.32 -1.34
N LYS A 268 -25.89 46.13 -1.72
CA LYS A 268 -27.30 45.93 -2.11
C LYS A 268 -28.28 46.25 -0.98
N LYS A 269 -27.98 45.83 0.26
CA LYS A 269 -28.81 46.15 1.44
C LYS A 269 -28.82 47.65 1.79
N LYS A 270 -27.72 48.37 1.57
CA LYS A 270 -27.68 49.84 1.72
C LYS A 270 -28.48 50.56 0.62
N GLY A 271 -28.38 50.13 -0.63
CA GLY A 271 -29.16 50.69 -1.74
C GLY A 271 -30.68 50.48 -1.61
N GLN A 272 -31.11 49.32 -1.07
CA GLN A 272 -32.53 49.06 -0.79
C GLN A 272 -33.07 49.85 0.41
N ARG A 273 -32.23 50.24 1.38
CA ARG A 273 -32.62 51.12 2.48
C ARG A 273 -32.80 52.58 2.05
N ASN A 274 -32.03 53.05 1.07
CA ASN A 274 -32.16 54.41 0.54
C ASN A 274 -33.35 54.58 -0.41
N ARG A 275 -33.86 53.50 -1.03
CA ARG A 275 -35.08 53.52 -1.88
C ARG A 275 -36.41 53.40 -1.11
N LYS A 276 -36.36 53.17 0.21
CA LYS A 276 -37.56 53.10 1.09
C LYS A 276 -37.74 54.37 1.95
N LYS A 277 -37.00 55.43 1.65
CA LYS A 277 -37.01 56.73 2.36
C LYS A 277 -37.37 57.91 1.44
N VAL A 278 -37.95 57.63 0.28
CA VAL A 278 -38.55 58.60 -0.64
C VAL A 278 -40.00 58.22 -0.78
#